data_AF-A0A8S0S5W1-F1
#
_entry.id   AF-A0A8S0S5W1-F1
#
_cell.length_a   1.000
_cell.length_b   1.000
_cell.length_c   1.000
_cell.angle_alpha   90.00
_cell.angle_beta   90.00
_cell.angle_gamma   90.00
#
_symmetry.space_group_name_H-M   'P 1'
#
loop_
_entity.id
_entity.type
_entity.pdbx_description
1 polymer ?
#
loop_
_entity_poly.entity_id
_entity_poly.type
_entity_poly.pdbx_seq_one_letter_code
_entity_poly.pdbx_strand_id
1 'polypeptide(L)'
;MDENLIERLESAVVQLEALSRGGGAVEVGGYDAVEMDLSIIAFGDLISEYVGKIGGKVLDVSKIVEEAFSVQKELLIKIKRTQKPDMAGLVEFLRPLNELIGKANALTEGKLPDFFYHLKSASDSLTALAWIAYIGKDCGMSMPIAHVEESWQMAEFYNNKILVEYRNKDADHVEWAKALKELYVPGLRDYVESLSIGPCMECCWKKKKSICSTKFF
;
A
#
# COMPACT_ATOMS: atom_id res chain seq x y z
N MET A 1 12.09 4.53 -47.39
CA MET A 1 12.24 4.80 -45.94
C MET A 1 11.84 6.24 -45.77
N ASP A 2 10.73 6.47 -45.09
CA ASP A 2 9.99 7.72 -45.20
C ASP A 2 10.75 8.90 -44.57
N GLU A 3 11.25 9.81 -45.41
CA GLU A 3 11.91 11.06 -45.01
C GLU A 3 11.03 11.88 -44.05
N ASN A 4 9.70 11.73 -44.17
CA ASN A 4 8.72 12.36 -43.28
C ASN A 4 8.81 11.87 -41.81
N LEU A 5 9.22 10.61 -41.58
CA LEU A 5 9.43 10.10 -40.22
C LEU A 5 10.69 10.69 -39.59
N ILE A 6 11.73 10.93 -40.41
CA ILE A 6 13.01 11.48 -39.96
C ILE A 6 12.84 12.95 -39.57
N GLU A 7 12.18 13.77 -40.40
CA GLU A 7 11.88 15.18 -40.06
C GLU A 7 11.06 15.30 -38.77
N ARG A 8 10.09 14.41 -38.56
CA ARG A 8 9.27 14.41 -37.34
C ARG A 8 10.08 14.05 -36.10
N LEU A 9 11.02 13.12 -36.21
CA LEU A 9 11.89 12.74 -35.11
C LEU A 9 12.86 13.87 -34.76
N GLU A 10 13.47 14.50 -35.77
CA GLU A 10 14.39 15.62 -35.59
C GLU A 10 13.69 16.83 -34.95
N SER A 11 12.46 17.14 -35.38
CA SER A 11 11.64 18.19 -34.78
C SER A 11 11.31 17.90 -33.30
N ALA A 12 10.95 16.66 -32.97
CA ALA A 12 10.65 16.26 -31.58
C ALA A 12 11.90 16.33 -30.68
N VAL A 13 13.08 16.00 -31.20
CA VAL A 13 14.36 16.10 -30.46
C VAL A 13 14.72 17.55 -30.19
N VAL A 14 14.58 18.45 -31.18
CA VAL A 14 14.81 19.89 -30.98
C VAL A 14 13.87 20.48 -29.92
N GLN A 15 12.61 20.02 -29.88
CA GLN A 15 11.64 20.43 -28.87
C GLN A 15 12.02 19.96 -27.46
N LEU A 16 12.52 18.73 -27.32
CA LEU A 16 13.02 18.16 -26.06
C LEU A 16 14.30 18.86 -25.59
N GLU A 17 15.22 19.17 -26.50
CA GLU A 17 16.45 19.89 -26.18
C GLU A 17 16.18 21.35 -25.77
N ALA A 18 15.18 21.99 -26.37
CA ALA A 18 14.72 23.32 -25.97
C ALA A 18 14.09 23.32 -24.56
N LEU A 19 13.32 22.28 -24.21
CA LEU A 19 12.77 22.10 -22.86
C LEU A 19 13.86 21.79 -21.82
N SER A 20 14.87 21.00 -22.20
CA SER A 20 15.99 20.63 -21.33
C SER A 20 16.93 21.80 -21.03
N ARG A 21 17.14 22.72 -21.99
CA ARG A 21 18.02 23.89 -21.84
C ARG A 21 17.32 25.15 -21.28
N GLY A 22 16.01 25.09 -21.06
CA GLY A 22 15.20 26.16 -20.46
C GLY A 22 15.25 26.26 -18.92
N GLY A 23 16.21 25.60 -18.26
CA GLY A 23 16.46 25.69 -16.82
C GLY A 23 17.10 27.02 -16.41
N GLY A 24 16.39 28.12 -16.62
CA GLY A 24 16.74 29.45 -16.08
C GLY A 24 16.35 29.53 -14.61
N ALA A 25 17.34 29.81 -13.75
CA ALA A 25 17.17 30.00 -12.32
C ALA A 25 16.12 31.09 -12.02
N VAL A 26 15.01 30.68 -11.43
CA VAL A 26 14.14 31.54 -10.65
C VAL A 26 14.13 30.94 -9.24
N GLU A 27 14.65 31.69 -8.27
CA GLU A 27 14.34 31.44 -6.87
C GLU A 27 12.84 31.65 -6.67
N VAL A 28 12.09 30.56 -6.71
CA VAL A 28 10.74 30.48 -6.16
C VAL A 28 10.75 29.34 -5.18
N GLY A 29 10.37 29.67 -3.94
CA GLY A 29 10.30 28.73 -2.82
C GLY A 29 9.61 27.43 -3.21
N GLY A 30 10.16 26.34 -2.66
CA GLY A 30 9.84 24.95 -2.98
C GLY A 30 8.40 24.71 -3.39
N TYR A 31 8.24 24.50 -4.69
CA TYR A 31 7.13 23.77 -5.27
C TYR A 31 7.22 22.30 -4.82
N ASP A 32 6.66 22.06 -3.64
CA ASP A 32 5.99 20.80 -3.30
C ASP A 32 4.96 20.51 -4.43
N ALA A 33 4.87 19.25 -4.90
CA ALA A 33 3.75 18.69 -5.71
C ALA A 33 3.88 18.31 -7.22
N VAL A 34 5.05 17.95 -7.79
CA VAL A 34 5.06 17.31 -9.16
C VAL A 34 5.94 16.05 -9.30
N GLU A 35 6.08 15.30 -8.22
CA GLU A 35 6.38 13.86 -8.34
C GLU A 35 5.44 13.16 -7.37
N MET A 36 4.22 12.82 -7.83
CA MET A 36 3.50 11.74 -7.17
C MET A 36 4.41 10.53 -7.27
N ASP A 37 5.10 10.22 -6.19
CA ASP A 37 6.04 9.11 -6.06
C ASP A 37 5.40 7.86 -6.70
N LEU A 38 6.07 7.25 -7.68
CA LEU A 38 5.56 6.10 -8.42
C LEU A 38 5.02 5.00 -7.49
N SER A 39 5.58 4.86 -6.28
CA SER A 39 5.07 3.93 -5.28
C SER A 39 3.67 4.26 -4.75
N ILE A 40 3.30 5.55 -4.64
CA ILE A 40 1.96 5.97 -4.21
C ILE A 40 0.96 5.80 -5.36
N ILE A 41 1.39 6.04 -6.60
CA ILE A 41 0.57 5.79 -7.79
C ILE A 41 0.26 4.30 -7.90
N ALA A 42 1.29 3.45 -7.86
CA ALA A 42 1.12 2.00 -7.91
C ALA A 42 0.21 1.46 -6.79
N PHE A 43 0.28 2.04 -5.59
CA PHE A 43 -0.65 1.67 -4.50
C PHE A 43 -2.09 2.12 -4.79
N GLY A 44 -2.27 3.30 -5.38
CA GLY A 44 -3.59 3.77 -5.83
C GLY A 44 -4.19 2.90 -6.93
N ASP A 45 -3.36 2.41 -7.86
CA ASP A 45 -3.76 1.49 -8.91
C ASP A 45 -4.18 0.13 -8.32
N LEU A 46 -3.42 -0.40 -7.35
CA LEU A 46 -3.78 -1.61 -6.60
C LEU A 46 -5.15 -1.47 -5.93
N ILE A 47 -5.41 -0.35 -5.25
CA ILE A 47 -6.71 -0.09 -4.61
C ILE A 47 -7.82 -0.08 -5.68
N SER A 48 -7.62 0.64 -6.78
CA SER A 48 -8.61 0.75 -7.84
C SER A 48 -8.88 -0.59 -8.54
N GLU A 49 -7.84 -1.41 -8.71
CA GLU A 49 -7.91 -2.69 -9.40
C GLU A 49 -8.58 -3.78 -8.57
N TYR A 50 -8.26 -3.86 -7.27
CA TYR A 50 -8.68 -4.96 -6.41
C TYR A 50 -9.79 -4.54 -5.44
N VAL A 51 -9.59 -3.47 -4.67
CA VAL A 51 -10.56 -3.04 -3.65
C VAL A 51 -11.85 -2.54 -4.28
N GLY A 52 -11.75 -1.73 -5.34
CA GLY A 52 -12.93 -1.23 -6.07
C GLY A 52 -13.79 -2.31 -6.73
N LYS A 53 -13.25 -3.52 -6.89
CA LYS A 53 -13.96 -4.68 -7.45
C LYS A 53 -14.48 -5.64 -6.39
N ILE A 54 -14.03 -5.54 -5.14
CA ILE A 54 -14.54 -6.32 -4.01
C ILE A 54 -15.88 -5.69 -3.61
N GLY A 55 -16.96 -6.08 -4.29
CA GLY A 55 -18.30 -5.53 -4.09
C GLY A 55 -19.40 -6.51 -4.50
N GLY A 56 -20.54 -6.45 -3.82
CA GLY A 56 -21.68 -7.37 -4.00
C GLY A 56 -22.62 -7.37 -2.80
N LYS A 57 -23.33 -8.47 -2.51
CA LYS A 57 -24.16 -8.61 -1.29
C LYS A 57 -23.39 -8.47 0.03
N VAL A 58 -22.06 -8.54 -0.02
CA VAL A 58 -21.14 -8.42 1.13
C VAL A 58 -20.50 -7.02 1.20
N LEU A 59 -21.20 -6.00 0.69
CA LEU A 59 -20.69 -4.63 0.54
C LEU A 59 -20.16 -4.05 1.87
N ASP A 60 -20.84 -4.31 2.99
CA ASP A 60 -20.49 -3.70 4.26
C ASP A 60 -19.15 -4.21 4.83
N VAL A 61 -18.81 -5.48 4.58
CA VAL A 61 -17.49 -6.03 4.96
C VAL A 61 -16.39 -5.42 4.09
N SER A 62 -16.68 -5.23 2.82
CA SER A 62 -15.73 -4.72 1.83
C SER A 62 -15.35 -3.26 2.09
N LYS A 63 -16.28 -2.46 2.62
CA LYS A 63 -16.02 -1.08 3.06
C LYS A 63 -14.93 -0.99 4.13
N ILE A 64 -14.82 -1.96 5.03
CA ILE A 64 -13.79 -1.97 6.08
C ILE A 64 -12.41 -2.17 5.45
N VAL A 65 -12.31 -3.08 4.48
CA VAL A 65 -11.07 -3.29 3.71
C VAL A 65 -10.70 -2.03 2.93
N GLU A 66 -11.68 -1.39 2.29
CA GLU A 66 -11.47 -0.13 1.57
C GLU A 66 -10.99 1.01 2.47
N GLU A 67 -11.61 1.18 3.63
CA GLU A 67 -11.20 2.17 4.64
C GLU A 67 -9.76 1.89 5.11
N ALA A 68 -9.40 0.60 5.33
CA ALA A 68 -8.06 0.21 5.74
C ALA A 68 -6.98 0.55 4.71
N PHE A 69 -7.22 0.23 3.42
CA PHE A 69 -6.28 0.54 2.36
C PHE A 69 -6.19 2.05 2.10
N SER A 70 -7.28 2.79 2.28
CA SER A 70 -7.27 4.24 2.21
C SER A 70 -6.41 4.85 3.32
N VAL A 71 -6.58 4.40 4.57
CA VAL A 71 -5.72 4.79 5.70
C VAL A 71 -4.26 4.43 5.43
N GLN A 72 -3.99 3.24 4.91
CA GLN A 72 -2.64 2.80 4.57
C GLN A 72 -2.00 3.73 3.52
N LYS A 73 -2.75 4.16 2.50
CA LYS A 73 -2.28 5.10 1.48
C LYS A 73 -1.85 6.42 2.11
N GLU A 74 -2.65 6.96 3.02
CA GLU A 74 -2.29 8.19 3.76
C GLU A 74 -1.04 8.00 4.61
N LEU A 75 -0.88 6.84 5.27
CA LEU A 75 0.34 6.50 5.99
C LEU A 75 1.56 6.41 5.06
N LEU A 76 1.43 5.81 3.88
CA LEU A 76 2.50 5.75 2.88
C LEU A 76 2.87 7.14 2.33
N ILE A 77 1.92 8.07 2.22
CA ILE A 77 2.24 9.47 1.88
C ILE A 77 3.01 10.14 3.03
N LYS A 78 2.58 9.89 4.28
CA LYS A 78 3.18 10.47 5.48
C LYS A 78 4.59 9.95 5.76
N ILE A 79 4.86 8.67 5.49
CA ILE A 79 6.16 8.03 5.77
C ILE A 79 7.30 8.78 5.04
N LYS A 80 7.06 9.15 3.77
CA LYS A 80 8.02 9.86 2.90
C LYS A 80 8.45 11.22 3.44
N ARG A 81 7.61 11.83 4.27
CA ARG A 81 7.85 13.14 4.89
C ARG A 81 8.37 13.04 6.33
N THR A 82 8.36 11.84 6.91
CA THR A 82 8.65 11.59 8.32
C THR A 82 10.04 10.99 8.47
N GLN A 83 10.79 11.41 9.50
CA GLN A 83 12.05 10.74 9.85
C GLN A 83 11.74 9.42 10.55
N LYS A 84 12.66 8.45 10.50
CA LYS A 84 12.50 7.15 11.16
C LYS A 84 12.15 7.36 12.64
N PRO A 85 10.94 6.99 13.10
CA PRO A 85 10.53 7.18 14.47
C PRO A 85 11.22 6.16 15.37
N ASP A 86 11.23 6.44 16.66
CA ASP A 86 11.47 5.43 17.67
C ASP A 86 10.23 4.53 17.84
N MET A 87 10.30 3.53 18.72
CA MET A 87 9.19 2.58 18.91
C MET A 87 7.89 3.27 19.33
N ALA A 88 7.98 4.29 20.20
CA ALA A 88 6.81 5.05 20.62
C ALA A 88 6.21 5.85 19.46
N GLY A 89 7.05 6.56 18.69
CA GLY A 89 6.61 7.29 17.51
C GLY A 89 6.03 6.39 16.42
N LEU A 90 6.49 5.15 16.30
CA LEU A 90 5.94 4.17 15.37
C LEU A 90 4.52 3.74 15.75
N VAL A 91 4.28 3.47 17.03
CA VAL A 91 2.94 3.14 17.55
C VAL A 91 1.96 4.29 17.29
N GLU A 92 2.41 5.53 17.54
CA GLU A 92 1.63 6.74 17.28
C GLU A 92 1.34 6.95 15.79
N PHE A 93 2.33 6.67 14.94
CA PHE A 93 2.20 6.76 13.49
C PHE A 93 1.16 5.78 12.95
N LEU A 94 1.16 4.54 13.45
CA LEU A 94 0.28 3.46 13.01
C LEU A 94 -1.10 3.48 13.69
N ARG A 95 -1.32 4.40 14.66
CA ARG A 95 -2.58 4.48 15.41
C ARG A 95 -3.84 4.43 14.51
N PRO A 96 -3.95 5.19 13.40
CA PRO A 96 -5.15 5.15 12.57
C PRO A 96 -5.44 3.77 12.00
N LEU A 97 -4.40 3.02 11.62
CA LEU A 97 -4.53 1.65 11.14
C LEU A 97 -4.91 0.69 12.28
N ASN A 98 -4.25 0.81 13.45
CA ASN A 98 -4.51 -0.05 14.60
C ASN A 98 -5.94 0.12 15.16
N GLU A 99 -6.46 1.34 15.22
CA GLU A 99 -7.83 1.62 15.62
C GLU A 99 -8.84 0.98 14.67
N LEU A 100 -8.57 1.03 13.37
CA LEU A 100 -9.42 0.42 12.36
C LEU A 100 -9.38 -1.12 12.42
N ILE A 101 -8.20 -1.72 12.61
CA ILE A 101 -8.06 -3.17 12.84
C ILE A 101 -8.82 -3.57 14.11
N GLY A 102 -8.69 -2.80 15.20
CA GLY A 102 -9.43 -3.03 16.43
C GLY A 102 -10.94 -2.98 16.24
N LYS A 103 -11.44 -1.98 15.50
CA LYS A 103 -12.85 -1.85 15.12
C LYS A 103 -13.33 -3.03 14.28
N ALA A 104 -12.54 -3.48 13.30
CA ALA A 104 -12.86 -4.63 12.46
C ALA A 104 -12.98 -5.92 13.30
N ASN A 105 -12.00 -6.16 14.18
CA ASN A 105 -12.01 -7.32 15.07
C ASN A 105 -13.23 -7.31 16.01
N ALA A 106 -13.59 -6.16 16.58
CA ALA A 106 -14.76 -6.02 17.44
C ALA A 106 -16.08 -6.40 16.74
N LEU A 107 -16.19 -6.26 15.42
CA LEU A 107 -17.37 -6.71 14.65
C LEU A 107 -17.51 -8.23 14.59
N THR A 108 -16.45 -8.96 14.91
CA THR A 108 -16.44 -10.42 14.99
C THR A 108 -16.62 -10.95 16.42
N GLU A 109 -16.68 -10.05 17.41
CA GLU A 109 -16.86 -10.39 18.83
C GLU A 109 -18.35 -10.40 19.21
N GLY A 110 -18.74 -11.35 20.07
CA GLY A 110 -20.12 -11.45 20.57
C GLY A 110 -21.01 -12.42 19.78
N LYS A 111 -22.25 -12.01 19.49
CA LYS A 111 -23.21 -12.86 18.76
C LYS A 111 -22.71 -13.03 17.33
N LEU A 112 -22.61 -14.29 16.87
CA LEU A 112 -22.21 -14.63 15.51
C LEU A 112 -23.03 -13.81 14.49
N PRO A 113 -22.38 -12.87 13.77
CA PRO A 113 -23.04 -12.06 12.77
C PRO A 113 -23.36 -12.89 11.53
N ASP A 114 -24.31 -12.39 10.75
CA ASP A 114 -24.51 -12.87 9.39
C ASP A 114 -23.21 -12.66 8.60
N PHE A 115 -22.85 -13.62 7.75
CA PHE A 115 -21.58 -13.63 7.02
C PHE A 115 -20.33 -13.58 7.90
N PHE A 116 -20.36 -14.16 9.11
CA PHE A 116 -19.21 -14.23 10.03
C PHE A 116 -17.88 -14.60 9.37
N TYR A 117 -17.85 -15.58 8.45
CA TYR A 117 -16.61 -15.96 7.77
C TYR A 117 -16.05 -14.86 6.86
N HIS A 118 -16.90 -14.03 6.26
CA HIS A 118 -16.48 -12.88 5.47
C HIS A 118 -15.87 -11.81 6.37
N LEU A 119 -16.56 -11.45 7.45
CA LEU A 119 -16.06 -10.49 8.44
C LEU A 119 -14.74 -10.95 9.05
N LYS A 120 -14.63 -12.23 9.40
CA LYS A 120 -13.43 -12.79 10.00
C LYS A 120 -12.25 -12.83 9.03
N SER A 121 -12.49 -13.26 7.79
CA SER A 121 -11.46 -13.24 6.74
C SER A 121 -10.99 -11.81 6.45
N ALA A 122 -11.92 -10.87 6.32
CA ALA A 122 -11.58 -9.46 6.11
C ALA A 122 -10.80 -8.87 7.28
N SER A 123 -11.28 -9.03 8.51
CA SER A 123 -10.65 -8.45 9.71
C SER A 123 -9.25 -8.99 9.96
N ASP A 124 -9.08 -10.32 9.86
CA ASP A 124 -7.77 -10.96 10.05
C ASP A 124 -6.80 -10.53 8.95
N SER A 125 -7.28 -10.35 7.71
CA SER A 125 -6.44 -9.94 6.58
C SER A 125 -5.84 -8.54 6.74
N LEU A 126 -6.50 -7.63 7.48
CA LEU A 126 -6.02 -6.26 7.69
C LEU A 126 -4.67 -6.21 8.41
N THR A 127 -4.35 -7.24 9.18
CA THR A 127 -3.04 -7.34 9.86
C THR A 127 -1.87 -7.33 8.87
N ALA A 128 -2.09 -7.74 7.61
CA ALA A 128 -1.10 -7.66 6.55
C ALA A 128 -0.61 -6.22 6.33
N LEU A 129 -1.48 -5.21 6.47
CA LEU A 129 -1.14 -3.80 6.28
C LEU A 129 -0.12 -3.27 7.29
N ALA A 130 0.08 -3.96 8.42
CA ALA A 130 1.10 -3.62 9.40
C ALA A 130 2.54 -3.83 8.90
N TRP A 131 2.77 -4.31 7.68
CA TRP A 131 4.10 -4.46 7.08
C TRP A 131 4.93 -3.17 7.06
N ILE A 132 4.29 -2.00 7.03
CA ILE A 132 4.95 -0.67 7.11
C ILE A 132 5.60 -0.39 8.47
N ALA A 133 5.29 -1.20 9.49
CA ALA A 133 5.92 -1.16 10.80
C ALA A 133 7.33 -1.76 10.79
N TYR A 134 7.73 -2.43 9.71
CA TYR A 134 9.08 -2.96 9.56
C TYR A 134 10.10 -1.82 9.45
N ILE A 135 10.94 -1.68 10.48
CA ILE A 135 11.99 -0.65 10.56
C ILE A 135 13.41 -1.23 10.54
N GLY A 136 13.55 -2.51 10.21
CA GLY A 136 14.84 -3.22 10.11
C GLY A 136 14.79 -4.60 10.75
N LYS A 137 15.86 -5.38 10.58
CA LYS A 137 15.91 -6.80 11.00
C LYS A 137 15.77 -7.00 12.51
N ASP A 138 16.14 -6.01 13.31
CA ASP A 138 16.14 -6.12 14.78
C ASP A 138 14.84 -5.62 15.43
N CYS A 139 13.80 -5.29 14.64
CA CYS A 139 12.53 -4.75 15.17
C CYS A 139 11.55 -5.82 15.68
N GLY A 140 11.90 -7.11 15.62
CA GLY A 140 11.05 -8.21 16.09
C GLY A 140 9.88 -8.56 15.16
N MET A 141 9.86 -8.02 13.94
CA MET A 141 8.87 -8.33 12.90
C MET A 141 9.50 -9.16 11.77
N SER A 142 8.71 -10.02 11.13
CA SER A 142 9.12 -10.71 9.92
C SER A 142 9.35 -9.71 8.77
N MET A 143 10.05 -10.15 7.72
CA MET A 143 10.27 -9.31 6.54
C MET A 143 8.91 -8.89 5.95
N PRO A 144 8.76 -7.68 5.39
CA PRO A 144 7.46 -7.16 4.92
C PRO A 144 6.66 -8.13 4.05
N ILE A 145 7.32 -8.79 3.09
CA ILE A 145 6.69 -9.78 2.19
C ILE A 145 6.19 -10.99 3.00
N ALA A 146 7.04 -11.54 3.88
CA ALA A 146 6.68 -12.67 4.73
C ALA A 146 5.54 -12.31 5.69
N HIS A 147 5.55 -11.10 6.25
CA HIS A 147 4.47 -10.59 7.11
C HIS A 147 3.13 -10.57 6.37
N VAL A 148 3.11 -10.12 5.10
CA VAL A 148 1.90 -10.14 4.27
C VAL A 148 1.42 -11.56 4.02
N GLU A 149 2.32 -12.48 3.67
CA GLU A 149 1.99 -13.89 3.40
C GLU A 149 1.46 -14.61 4.65
N GLU A 150 2.14 -14.45 5.79
CA GLU A 150 1.74 -15.01 7.10
C GLU A 150 0.38 -14.47 7.54
N SER A 151 0.14 -13.16 7.37
CA SER A 151 -1.14 -12.52 7.68
C SER A 151 -2.26 -13.05 6.78
N TRP A 152 -1.99 -13.21 5.48
CA TRP A 152 -2.97 -13.79 4.55
C TRP A 152 -3.29 -15.24 4.89
N GLN A 153 -2.32 -16.08 5.29
CA GLN A 153 -2.59 -17.47 5.67
C GLN A 153 -3.64 -17.60 6.78
N MET A 154 -3.63 -16.68 7.75
CA MET A 154 -4.64 -16.65 8.81
C MET A 154 -6.03 -16.30 8.26
N ALA A 155 -6.11 -15.29 7.40
CA ALA A 155 -7.36 -14.89 6.74
C ALA A 155 -7.88 -15.96 5.76
N GLU A 156 -6.97 -16.69 5.11
CA GLU A 156 -7.26 -17.71 4.11
C GLU A 156 -8.01 -18.90 4.73
N PHE A 157 -7.73 -19.23 5.99
CA PHE A 157 -8.47 -20.27 6.71
C PHE A 157 -9.98 -20.00 6.71
N TYR A 158 -10.38 -18.77 7.04
CA TYR A 158 -11.79 -18.37 7.03
C TYR A 158 -12.32 -18.13 5.61
N ASN A 159 -11.48 -17.62 4.71
CA ASN A 159 -11.83 -17.46 3.31
C ASN A 159 -12.21 -18.81 2.65
N ASN A 160 -11.45 -19.87 2.94
CA ASN A 160 -11.73 -21.21 2.43
C ASN A 160 -13.08 -21.76 2.90
N LYS A 161 -13.54 -21.36 4.10
CA LYS A 161 -14.88 -21.74 4.57
C LYS A 161 -15.98 -21.13 3.71
N ILE A 162 -15.79 -19.88 3.25
CA ILE A 162 -16.71 -19.22 2.31
C ILE A 162 -16.74 -19.99 1.00
N LEU A 163 -15.57 -20.34 0.44
CA LEU A 163 -15.50 -21.10 -0.80
C LEU A 163 -16.22 -22.45 -0.69
N VAL A 164 -16.03 -23.17 0.42
CA VAL A 164 -16.71 -24.46 0.64
C VAL A 164 -18.22 -24.28 0.82
N GLU A 165 -18.65 -23.28 1.58
CA GLU A 165 -20.04 -23.05 1.91
C GLU A 165 -20.86 -22.57 0.71
N TYR A 166 -20.27 -21.71 -0.14
CA TYR A 166 -20.98 -21.00 -1.21
C TYR A 166 -20.73 -21.54 -2.62
N ARG A 167 -19.79 -22.48 -2.84
CA ARG A 167 -19.43 -23.03 -4.17
C ARG A 167 -20.60 -23.42 -5.08
N ASN A 168 -21.71 -23.90 -4.50
CA ASN A 168 -22.89 -24.35 -5.23
C ASN A 168 -24.17 -23.58 -4.82
N LYS A 169 -24.03 -22.48 -4.09
CA LYS A 169 -25.17 -21.71 -3.55
C LYS A 169 -25.28 -20.34 -4.21
N ASP A 170 -24.19 -19.58 -4.21
CA ASP A 170 -24.18 -18.21 -4.69
C ASP A 170 -22.76 -17.86 -5.16
N ALA A 171 -22.64 -17.48 -6.43
CA ALA A 171 -21.37 -17.15 -7.07
C ALA A 171 -20.77 -15.85 -6.52
N ASP A 172 -21.60 -14.90 -6.08
CA ASP A 172 -21.13 -13.58 -5.61
C ASP A 172 -20.16 -13.73 -4.43
N HIS A 173 -20.45 -14.66 -3.50
CA HIS A 173 -19.60 -14.93 -2.33
C HIS A 173 -18.29 -15.62 -2.72
N VAL A 174 -18.33 -16.46 -3.75
CA VAL A 174 -17.13 -17.16 -4.25
C VAL A 174 -16.22 -16.18 -4.97
N GLU A 175 -16.78 -15.28 -5.77
CA GLU A 175 -16.05 -14.21 -6.46
C GLU A 175 -15.44 -13.22 -5.46
N TRP A 176 -16.19 -12.83 -4.43
CA TRP A 176 -15.68 -12.02 -3.33
C TRP A 176 -14.48 -12.67 -2.63
N ALA A 177 -14.57 -13.96 -2.29
CA ALA A 177 -13.50 -14.69 -1.62
C ALA A 177 -12.23 -14.80 -2.47
N LYS A 178 -12.39 -14.96 -3.79
CA LYS A 178 -11.26 -14.97 -4.74
C LYS A 178 -10.64 -13.58 -4.88
N ALA A 179 -11.47 -12.53 -5.03
CA ALA A 179 -11.00 -11.16 -5.16
C ALA A 179 -10.24 -10.71 -3.90
N LEU A 180 -10.74 -11.07 -2.70
CA LEU A 180 -10.04 -10.80 -1.45
C LEU A 180 -8.67 -11.49 -1.41
N LYS A 181 -8.57 -12.74 -1.89
CA LYS A 181 -7.29 -13.44 -1.99
C LYS A 181 -6.32 -12.72 -2.93
N GLU A 182 -6.79 -12.38 -4.12
CA GLU A 182 -5.97 -11.72 -5.14
C GLU A 182 -5.47 -10.34 -4.69
N LEU A 183 -6.25 -9.61 -3.88
CA LEU A 183 -5.85 -8.35 -3.27
C LEU A 183 -4.57 -8.48 -2.44
N TYR A 184 -4.44 -9.55 -1.64
CA TYR A 184 -3.28 -9.75 -0.77
C TYR A 184 -2.16 -10.51 -1.47
N VAL A 185 -2.50 -11.59 -2.16
CA VAL A 185 -1.59 -12.46 -2.88
C VAL A 185 -2.18 -12.78 -4.25
N PRO A 186 -1.69 -12.17 -5.35
CA PRO A 186 -0.41 -11.45 -5.45
C PRO A 186 -0.42 -9.95 -5.10
N GLY A 187 -1.57 -9.25 -5.10
CA GLY A 187 -1.63 -7.78 -5.17
C GLY A 187 -0.71 -7.03 -4.18
N LEU A 188 -1.00 -7.11 -2.88
CA LEU A 188 -0.21 -6.42 -1.84
C LEU A 188 1.20 -6.99 -1.73
N ARG A 189 1.36 -8.30 -1.83
CA ARG A 189 2.67 -8.98 -1.78
C ARG A 189 3.62 -8.42 -2.85
N ASP A 190 3.17 -8.36 -4.09
CA ASP A 190 3.97 -7.93 -5.23
C ASP A 190 4.24 -6.43 -5.18
N TYR A 191 3.28 -5.64 -4.69
CA TYR A 191 3.52 -4.24 -4.35
C TYR A 191 4.67 -4.09 -3.35
N VAL A 192 4.63 -4.81 -2.23
CA VAL A 192 5.69 -4.77 -1.20
C VAL A 192 7.03 -5.29 -1.73
N GLU A 193 7.02 -6.28 -2.60
CA GLU A 193 8.22 -6.78 -3.29
C GLU A 193 8.83 -5.71 -4.21
N SER A 194 8.02 -5.00 -4.98
CA SER A 194 8.49 -3.92 -5.86
C SER A 194 9.14 -2.77 -5.08
N LEU A 195 8.69 -2.51 -3.84
CA LEU A 195 9.34 -1.56 -2.92
C LEU A 195 10.67 -2.07 -2.37
N SER A 196 10.83 -3.38 -2.24
CA SER A 196 12.02 -4.04 -1.71
C SER A 196 13.15 -4.13 -2.74
N ILE A 197 12.80 -4.17 -4.03
CA ILE A 197 13.76 -4.17 -5.16
C ILE A 197 14.35 -2.76 -5.38
N GLY A 198 13.68 -1.70 -4.92
CA GLY A 198 14.23 -0.35 -4.85
C GLY A 198 14.98 -0.05 -3.53
N PRO A 199 15.71 1.09 -3.41
CA PRO A 199 16.39 1.49 -2.17
C PRO A 199 15.45 1.83 -0.98
N CYS A 200 14.19 1.42 -1.01
CA CYS A 200 13.09 2.20 -0.47
C CYS A 200 12.67 1.88 0.96
N MET A 201 12.86 0.71 1.58
CA MET A 201 12.34 0.53 2.95
C MET A 201 13.10 1.34 4.01
N GLU A 202 14.44 1.39 3.95
CA GLU A 202 15.22 2.31 4.79
C GLU A 202 15.16 3.77 4.30
N CYS A 203 14.89 4.01 3.00
CA CYS A 203 14.76 5.36 2.43
C CYS A 203 13.33 5.94 2.46
N CYS A 204 12.31 5.14 2.80
CA CYS A 204 10.93 5.59 2.93
C CYS A 204 10.80 6.57 4.08
N TRP A 205 11.66 6.42 5.09
CA TRP A 205 11.86 7.43 6.11
C TRP A 205 12.89 8.48 5.65
N LYS A 206 12.57 9.75 5.84
CA LYS A 206 13.47 10.86 5.53
C LYS A 206 14.78 10.70 6.31
N LYS A 207 15.91 10.61 5.61
CA LYS A 207 17.25 10.54 6.24
C LYS A 207 17.51 11.81 7.06
N LYS A 208 18.06 11.65 8.29
CA LYS A 208 18.58 12.79 9.08
C LYS A 208 19.66 13.50 8.26
N LYS A 209 19.52 14.82 8.03
CA LYS A 209 20.67 15.65 7.62
C LYS A 209 21.70 15.57 8.74
N SER A 210 22.80 14.87 8.52
CA SER A 210 23.95 14.94 9.42
C SER A 210 24.47 16.37 9.38
N ILE A 211 24.30 17.10 10.49
CA ILE A 211 25.00 18.37 10.70
C ILE A 211 26.46 17.97 10.87
N CYS A 212 27.25 18.20 9.81
CA CYS A 212 28.70 18.13 9.88
C CYS A 212 29.15 19.27 10.80
N SER A 213 29.35 18.97 12.09
CA SER A 213 30.09 19.86 12.98
C SER A 213 31.54 19.88 12.49
N THR A 214 31.86 20.82 11.61
CA THR A 214 33.22 21.24 11.34
C THR A 214 33.79 21.79 12.65
N LYS A 215 34.45 20.92 13.43
CA LYS A 215 35.40 21.38 14.44
C LYS A 215 36.60 21.95 13.68
N PHE A 216 36.58 23.25 13.47
CA PHE A 216 37.81 24.03 13.39
C PHE A 216 38.42 24.02 14.79
N PHE A 217 39.53 23.34 14.97
CA PHE A 217 40.68 23.75 15.78
C PHE A 217 41.89 22.91 15.38
#